data_AF-A0AAD4DXT3-F1
#
_entry.id   AF-A0AAD4DXT3-F1
#
_cell.length_a   1.000
_cell.length_b   1.000
_cell.length_c   1.000
_cell.angle_alpha   90.00
_cell.angle_beta   90.00
_cell.angle_gamma   90.00
#
_symmetry.space_group_name_H-M   'P 1'
#
loop_
_entity.id
_entity.type
_entity.pdbx_description
1 polymer ?
#
loop_
_entity_poly.entity_id
_entity_poly.type
_entity_poly.pdbx_seq_one_letter_code
_entity_poly.pdbx_strand_id
1 'polypeptide(L)'
;IKRGVDAARGDDTSTLKDLVATWVNETFHPSHLLNSGDKQMCGFAHDACGKLLCPAEWDWSQECVKAGIRNRTSDYIISENSWPLFVYENYSVNSRDLEQGLFRSKILVQAFKATFTSPSSAKEADDDGDGADILENNRCARRALNQVKVKMCIASIINMRKVTPCSIAYVICQVCFALSSVSSWCTVDGDFDYEAFCNNILDFFEDVPGPVV
;
A
#
# COMPACT_ATOMS: atom_id res chain seq x y z
N ILE A 1 -12.00 -10.49 -21.05
CA ILE A 1 -11.67 -9.29 -20.24
C ILE A 1 -11.25 -9.69 -18.83
N LYS A 2 -12.06 -10.42 -18.04
CA LYS A 2 -11.74 -10.85 -16.66
C LYS A 2 -10.35 -11.49 -16.47
N ARG A 3 -9.99 -12.51 -17.27
CA ARG A 3 -8.68 -13.20 -17.16
C ARG A 3 -7.46 -12.27 -17.29
N GLY A 4 -7.55 -11.20 -18.09
CA GLY A 4 -6.45 -10.26 -18.26
C GLY A 4 -6.28 -9.32 -17.06
N VAL A 5 -7.40 -8.93 -16.44
CA VAL A 5 -7.42 -8.11 -15.22
C VAL A 5 -6.91 -8.93 -14.03
N ASP A 6 -7.36 -10.18 -13.92
CA ASP A 6 -6.91 -11.10 -12.87
C ASP A 6 -5.40 -11.39 -12.98
N ALA A 7 -4.89 -11.58 -14.20
CA ALA A 7 -3.46 -11.77 -14.43
C ALA A 7 -2.64 -10.53 -14.04
N ALA A 8 -3.06 -9.33 -14.46
CA ALA A 8 -2.38 -8.09 -14.10
C ALA A 8 -2.34 -7.88 -12.57
N ARG A 9 -3.47 -8.12 -11.88
CA ARG A 9 -3.53 -8.07 -10.43
C ARG A 9 -2.59 -9.10 -9.78
N GLY A 10 -2.53 -10.31 -10.32
CA GLY A 10 -1.62 -11.36 -9.84
C GLY A 10 -0.15 -10.95 -9.94
N ASP A 11 0.25 -10.36 -11.07
CA ASP A 11 1.61 -9.86 -11.29
C ASP A 11 1.96 -8.71 -10.32
N ASP A 12 1.05 -7.76 -10.14
CA ASP A 12 1.19 -6.66 -9.17
C ASP A 12 1.33 -7.20 -7.75
N THR A 13 0.48 -8.17 -7.39
CA THR A 13 0.48 -8.80 -6.06
C THR A 13 1.81 -9.48 -5.79
N SER A 14 2.34 -10.24 -6.75
CA SER A 14 3.64 -10.91 -6.60
C SER A 14 4.76 -9.89 -6.42
N THR A 15 4.78 -8.85 -7.26
CA THR A 15 5.81 -7.81 -7.24
C THR A 15 5.79 -7.02 -5.93
N LEU A 16 4.61 -6.59 -5.48
CA LEU A 16 4.46 -5.79 -4.27
C LEU A 16 4.75 -6.58 -3.01
N LYS A 17 4.46 -7.89 -2.97
CA LYS A 17 4.87 -8.73 -1.83
C LYS A 17 6.38 -8.70 -1.61
N ASP A 18 7.16 -8.84 -2.68
CA ASP A 18 8.62 -8.80 -2.62
C ASP A 18 9.11 -7.42 -2.19
N LEU A 19 8.62 -6.37 -2.85
CA LEU A 19 9.05 -4.99 -2.60
C LEU A 19 8.68 -4.51 -1.18
N VAL A 20 7.46 -4.76 -0.72
CA VAL A 20 7.00 -4.39 0.63
C VAL A 20 7.85 -5.09 1.69
N ALA A 21 8.16 -6.38 1.52
CA ALA A 21 9.04 -7.08 2.44
C ALA A 21 10.43 -6.42 2.50
N THR A 22 11.02 -6.08 1.35
CA THR A 22 12.28 -5.34 1.28
C THR A 22 12.20 -3.98 2.00
N TRP A 23 11.19 -3.16 1.69
CA TRP A 23 11.07 -1.82 2.28
C TRP A 23 10.84 -1.87 3.79
N VAL A 24 10.05 -2.82 4.28
CA VAL A 24 9.85 -2.99 5.71
C VAL A 24 11.14 -3.44 6.40
N ASN A 25 11.89 -4.36 5.80
CA ASN A 25 13.19 -4.79 6.32
C ASN A 25 14.19 -3.64 6.41
N GLU A 26 14.27 -2.81 5.35
CA GLU A 26 15.16 -1.64 5.28
C GLU A 26 14.74 -0.51 6.22
N THR A 27 13.43 -0.31 6.44
CA THR A 27 12.93 0.81 7.23
C THR A 27 12.95 0.48 8.73
N PHE A 28 12.46 -0.69 9.10
CA PHE A 28 12.20 -1.04 10.51
C PHE A 28 13.30 -1.90 11.14
N HIS A 29 14.21 -2.46 10.34
CA HIS A 29 15.28 -3.34 10.82
C HIS A 29 14.79 -4.38 11.84
N PRO A 30 13.76 -5.18 11.51
CA PRO A 30 13.16 -6.11 12.45
C PRO A 30 14.15 -7.21 12.86
N SER A 31 13.90 -7.82 14.03
CA SER A 31 14.73 -8.94 14.53
C SER A 31 14.71 -10.16 13.60
N HIS A 32 13.58 -10.38 12.92
CA HIS A 32 13.40 -11.38 11.89
C HIS A 32 13.05 -10.67 10.59
N LEU A 33 13.79 -10.93 9.52
CA LEU A 33 13.50 -10.30 8.24
C LEU A 33 12.27 -10.94 7.60
N LEU A 34 11.41 -10.11 7.01
CA LEU A 34 10.30 -10.57 6.20
C LEU A 34 10.80 -11.26 4.95
N ASN A 35 10.14 -12.38 4.63
CA ASN A 35 10.30 -13.11 3.39
C ASN A 35 8.93 -13.15 2.70
N SER A 36 8.84 -12.62 1.48
CA SER A 36 7.60 -12.56 0.71
C SER A 36 7.01 -13.94 0.36
N GLY A 37 7.84 -14.98 0.37
CA GLY A 37 7.44 -16.37 0.20
C GLY A 37 6.87 -17.02 1.46
N ASP A 38 7.16 -16.48 2.64
CA ASP A 38 6.71 -17.02 3.93
C ASP A 38 5.69 -16.09 4.59
N LYS A 39 4.43 -16.25 4.17
CA LYS A 39 3.30 -15.47 4.70
C LYS A 39 2.97 -15.78 6.16
N GLN A 40 3.38 -16.94 6.70
CA GLN A 40 3.07 -17.30 8.10
C GLN A 40 3.80 -16.39 9.09
N MET A 41 4.96 -15.88 8.68
CA MET A 41 5.79 -14.95 9.44
C MET A 41 5.49 -13.48 9.10
N CYS A 42 4.35 -13.19 8.46
CA CYS A 42 3.84 -11.83 8.22
C CYS A 42 2.65 -11.50 9.15
N GLY A 43 1.96 -10.39 8.90
CA GLY A 43 0.77 -9.99 9.65
C GLY A 43 1.08 -9.67 11.12
N PHE A 44 0.12 -9.93 12.01
CA PHE A 44 0.23 -9.61 13.43
C PHE A 44 1.20 -10.51 14.21
N ALA A 45 1.63 -11.63 13.63
CA ALA A 45 2.69 -12.46 14.21
C ALA A 45 4.06 -11.77 14.16
N HIS A 46 4.26 -10.84 13.22
CA HIS A 46 5.49 -10.11 13.03
C HIS A 46 5.35 -8.65 13.48
N ASP A 47 6.23 -8.18 14.38
CA ASP A 47 6.06 -6.88 15.03
C ASP A 47 6.02 -5.69 14.05
N ALA A 48 6.86 -5.66 13.01
CA ALA A 48 6.82 -4.56 12.03
C ALA A 48 5.54 -4.55 11.18
N CYS A 49 5.12 -5.70 10.62
CA CYS A 49 3.85 -5.82 9.91
C CYS A 49 2.66 -5.51 10.82
N GLY A 50 2.66 -6.06 12.04
CA GLY A 50 1.61 -5.81 13.02
C GLY A 50 1.50 -4.33 13.37
N LYS A 51 2.61 -3.62 13.57
CA LYS A 51 2.62 -2.17 13.77
C LYS A 51 1.98 -1.43 12.60
N LEU A 52 2.33 -1.79 11.38
CA LEU A 52 1.84 -1.16 10.15
C LEU A 52 0.35 -1.45 9.89
N LEU A 53 -0.12 -2.65 10.21
CA LEU A 53 -1.51 -3.07 10.04
C LEU A 53 -2.42 -2.65 11.19
N CYS A 54 -1.85 -2.36 12.36
CA CYS A 54 -2.62 -1.93 13.52
C CYS A 54 -3.45 -0.69 13.17
N PRO A 55 -4.74 -0.65 13.53
CA PRO A 55 -5.54 0.56 13.52
C PRO A 55 -4.78 1.71 14.17
N ALA A 56 -4.81 2.86 13.50
CA ALA A 56 -4.14 4.09 13.88
C ALA A 56 -4.51 4.59 15.27
N GLU A 57 -5.71 4.24 15.73
CA GLU A 57 -6.27 4.59 17.03
C GLU A 57 -5.63 3.80 18.19
N TRP A 58 -4.92 2.71 17.89
CA TRP A 58 -4.29 1.86 18.87
C TRP A 58 -2.77 1.93 18.81
N ASP A 59 -2.16 1.90 20.00
CA ASP A 59 -0.72 1.92 20.14
C ASP A 59 -0.16 0.50 20.18
N TRP A 60 0.42 0.06 19.06
CA TRP A 60 1.05 -1.25 18.93
C TRP A 60 2.21 -1.47 19.92
N SER A 61 2.77 -0.44 20.55
CA SER A 61 3.79 -0.63 21.59
C SER A 61 3.23 -1.25 22.87
N GLN A 62 1.92 -1.17 23.08
CA GLN A 62 1.25 -1.72 24.26
C GLN A 62 1.00 -3.23 24.11
N GLU A 63 1.46 -4.00 25.09
CA GLU A 63 1.33 -5.47 25.05
C GLU A 63 -0.12 -5.94 25.08
N CYS A 64 -1.03 -5.19 25.71
CA CYS A 64 -2.46 -5.49 25.69
C CYS A 64 -3.04 -5.40 24.26
N VAL A 65 -2.63 -4.42 23.46
CA VAL A 65 -3.04 -4.26 22.06
C VAL A 65 -2.51 -5.44 21.24
N LYS A 66 -1.20 -5.74 21.34
CA LYS A 66 -0.60 -6.89 20.63
C LYS A 66 -1.28 -8.20 20.98
N ALA A 67 -1.44 -8.48 22.28
CA ALA A 67 -2.06 -9.71 22.76
C ALA A 67 -3.54 -9.78 22.37
N GLY A 68 -4.29 -8.67 22.48
CA GLY A 68 -5.69 -8.60 22.12
C GLY A 68 -5.93 -8.92 20.64
N ILE A 69 -5.16 -8.27 19.75
CA ILE A 69 -5.25 -8.51 18.30
C ILE A 69 -4.84 -9.96 17.97
N ARG A 70 -3.70 -10.43 18.49
CA ARG A 70 -3.19 -11.80 18.23
C ARG A 70 -4.13 -12.89 18.72
N ASN A 71 -4.80 -12.65 19.85
CA ASN A 71 -5.75 -13.59 20.45
C ASN A 71 -7.19 -13.38 19.95
N ARG A 72 -7.43 -12.41 19.06
CA ARG A 72 -8.75 -12.07 18.50
C ARG A 72 -9.81 -11.79 19.58
N THR A 73 -9.44 -10.99 20.58
CA THR A 73 -10.37 -10.57 21.64
C THR A 73 -11.39 -9.56 21.10
N SER A 74 -12.58 -9.51 21.68
CA SER A 74 -13.65 -8.57 21.29
C SER A 74 -13.27 -7.09 21.39
N ASP A 75 -12.31 -6.75 22.24
CA ASP A 75 -11.89 -5.36 22.48
C ASP A 75 -10.92 -4.86 21.39
N TYR A 76 -10.37 -5.76 20.57
CA TYR A 76 -9.31 -5.45 19.59
C TYR A 76 -9.60 -6.13 18.24
N ILE A 77 -10.76 -5.83 17.67
CA ILE A 77 -11.17 -6.32 16.35
C ILE A 77 -10.62 -5.40 15.25
N ILE A 78 -9.87 -5.98 14.32
CA ILE A 78 -9.38 -5.26 13.14
C ILE A 78 -10.53 -5.13 12.14
N SER A 79 -11.18 -3.98 12.12
CA SER A 79 -12.27 -3.68 11.19
C SER A 79 -11.78 -2.88 9.98
N GLU A 80 -12.44 -3.10 8.86
CA GLU A 80 -12.42 -2.33 7.63
C GLU A 80 -12.78 -0.85 7.80
N ASN A 81 -13.38 -0.46 8.93
CA ASN A 81 -13.78 0.92 9.21
C ASN A 81 -12.67 1.74 9.89
N SER A 82 -11.53 1.12 10.22
CA SER A 82 -10.40 1.77 10.84
C SER A 82 -9.20 1.84 9.89
N TRP A 83 -8.48 2.95 9.95
CA TRP A 83 -7.32 3.16 9.07
C TRP A 83 -6.07 2.46 9.65
N PRO A 84 -5.42 1.57 8.90
CA PRO A 84 -4.18 0.95 9.36
C PRO A 84 -3.03 1.97 9.35
N LEU A 85 -2.11 1.89 10.32
CA LEU A 85 -1.05 2.88 10.48
C LEU A 85 -0.18 3.09 9.23
N PHE A 86 -0.04 2.06 8.38
CA PHE A 86 0.73 2.17 7.14
C PHE A 86 0.18 3.18 6.14
N VAL A 87 -1.06 3.67 6.27
CA VAL A 87 -1.57 4.70 5.37
C VAL A 87 -1.14 6.11 5.77
N TYR A 88 -0.63 6.29 6.99
CA TYR A 88 -0.25 7.59 7.53
C TYR A 88 1.20 7.95 7.23
N GLU A 89 1.43 9.23 6.94
CA GLU A 89 2.76 9.83 6.85
C GLU A 89 3.58 9.51 8.10
N ASN A 90 4.84 9.13 7.91
CA ASN A 90 5.76 8.72 8.98
C ASN A 90 5.23 7.60 9.91
N TYR A 91 4.16 6.90 9.52
CA TYR A 91 3.50 5.86 10.32
C TYR A 91 3.11 6.37 11.72
N SER A 92 2.56 7.58 11.76
CA SER A 92 2.14 8.25 12.99
C SER A 92 0.86 9.04 12.76
N VAL A 93 0.01 9.10 13.78
CA VAL A 93 -1.31 9.74 13.72
C VAL A 93 -1.34 10.91 14.69
N ASN A 94 -1.84 12.05 14.23
CA ASN A 94 -2.11 13.17 15.12
C ASN A 94 -3.47 12.96 15.81
N SER A 95 -3.46 12.79 17.12
CA SER A 95 -4.69 12.57 17.91
C SER A 95 -5.69 13.73 17.87
N ARG A 96 -5.25 14.92 17.42
CA ARG A 96 -6.11 16.12 17.25
C ARG A 96 -6.70 16.24 15.85
N ASP A 97 -6.11 15.56 14.89
CA ASP A 97 -6.49 15.60 13.48
C ASP A 97 -6.11 14.25 12.83
N LEU A 98 -7.08 13.35 12.78
CA LEU A 98 -6.91 12.00 12.24
C LEU A 98 -6.79 11.99 10.72
N GLU A 99 -7.05 13.10 10.02
CA GLU A 99 -6.84 13.18 8.57
C GLU A 99 -5.44 13.67 8.23
N GLN A 100 -4.73 14.26 9.21
CA GLN A 100 -3.37 14.72 9.00
C GLN A 100 -2.45 13.57 8.63
N GLY A 101 -1.81 13.69 7.45
CA GLY A 101 -0.89 12.68 6.96
C GLY A 101 -1.57 11.43 6.38
N LEU A 102 -2.90 11.37 6.34
CA LEU A 102 -3.64 10.24 5.80
C LEU A 102 -3.34 10.06 4.30
N PHE A 103 -3.13 8.80 3.90
CA PHE A 103 -2.74 8.37 2.55
C PHE A 103 -1.43 8.95 2.00
N ARG A 104 -0.50 9.36 2.88
CA ARG A 104 0.78 9.99 2.51
C ARG A 104 2.03 9.22 2.97
N SER A 105 1.87 7.97 3.40
CA SER A 105 3.02 7.18 3.84
C SER A 105 4.00 6.88 2.71
N LYS A 106 5.28 6.74 3.07
CA LYS A 106 6.34 6.39 2.12
C LYS A 106 6.04 5.06 1.42
N ILE A 107 5.60 4.03 2.15
CA ILE A 107 5.31 2.72 1.56
C ILE A 107 4.17 2.78 0.53
N LEU A 108 3.17 3.65 0.74
CA LEU A 108 2.09 3.86 -0.23
C LEU A 108 2.59 4.53 -1.50
N VAL A 109 3.41 5.59 -1.37
CA VAL A 109 4.01 6.28 -2.52
C VAL A 109 4.90 5.33 -3.32
N GLN A 110 5.71 4.52 -2.63
CA GLN A 110 6.56 3.51 -3.24
C GLN A 110 5.75 2.44 -3.97
N ALA A 111 4.70 1.91 -3.35
CA ALA A 111 3.82 0.92 -3.96
C ALA A 111 3.09 1.49 -5.18
N PHE A 112 2.59 2.73 -5.09
CA PHE A 112 1.94 3.40 -6.22
C PHE A 112 2.87 3.55 -7.41
N LYS A 113 4.10 4.02 -7.18
CA LYS A 113 5.14 4.12 -8.22
C LYS A 113 5.49 2.72 -8.77
N ALA A 114 5.62 1.70 -7.92
CA ALA A 114 5.94 0.35 -8.38
C ALA A 114 4.85 -0.22 -9.32
N THR A 115 3.57 -0.01 -8.98
CA THR A 115 2.42 -0.47 -9.76
C THR A 115 2.23 0.32 -11.05
N PHE A 116 2.09 1.65 -10.96
CA PHE A 116 1.64 2.45 -12.10
C PHE A 116 2.79 2.96 -12.97
N THR A 117 4.00 3.12 -12.43
CA THR A 117 5.18 3.56 -13.18
C THR A 117 6.16 2.42 -13.40
N SER A 118 7.03 2.16 -12.42
CA SER A 118 7.97 1.03 -12.46
C SER A 118 8.54 0.72 -11.06
N PRO A 119 8.94 -0.52 -10.77
CA PRO A 119 9.63 -0.85 -9.52
C PRO A 119 10.88 0.00 -9.25
N SER A 120 11.63 0.36 -10.30
CA SER A 120 12.82 1.21 -10.16
C SER A 120 12.47 2.62 -9.66
N SER A 121 11.36 3.20 -10.13
CA SER A 121 10.93 4.54 -9.68
C SER A 121 10.48 4.59 -8.22
N ALA A 122 10.16 3.46 -7.61
CA ALA A 122 9.82 3.39 -6.19
C ALA A 122 11.02 3.69 -5.27
N LYS A 123 12.26 3.57 -5.78
CA LYS A 123 13.48 3.89 -5.01
C LYS A 123 13.69 5.40 -4.83
N GLU A 124 13.04 6.21 -5.65
CA GLU A 124 13.12 7.69 -5.64
C GLU A 124 11.91 8.30 -4.91
N ALA A 125 11.33 7.60 -3.93
CA ALA A 125 10.18 8.10 -3.17
C ALA A 125 10.56 9.15 -2.11
N ASP A 126 11.85 9.35 -1.84
CA ASP A 126 12.36 10.41 -0.96
C ASP A 126 12.58 11.74 -1.68
N ASP A 127 12.34 11.81 -3.00
CA ASP A 127 12.54 13.01 -3.80
C ASP A 127 11.18 13.66 -4.10
N ASP A 128 11.02 14.93 -3.67
CA ASP A 128 9.82 15.78 -3.89
C ASP A 128 9.60 16.15 -5.37
N GLY A 129 10.35 15.51 -6.28
CA GLY A 129 10.21 15.68 -7.72
C GLY A 129 8.83 15.24 -8.21
N ASP A 130 8.27 15.99 -9.16
CA ASP A 130 6.98 15.73 -9.80
C ASP A 130 6.97 14.48 -10.73
N GLY A 131 8.06 13.69 -10.70
CA GLY A 131 8.26 12.52 -11.55
C GLY A 131 8.50 12.86 -13.04
N ALA A 132 8.64 14.15 -13.40
CA ALA A 132 8.95 14.57 -14.75
C ALA A 132 10.28 13.96 -15.22
N ASP A 133 11.29 13.92 -14.36
CA ASP A 133 12.61 13.36 -14.65
C ASP A 133 12.56 11.87 -15.01
N ILE A 134 11.64 11.10 -14.41
CA ILE A 134 11.44 9.69 -14.74
C ILE A 134 10.77 9.53 -16.10
N LEU A 135 9.77 10.37 -16.39
CA LEU A 135 9.10 10.36 -17.70
C LEU A 135 10.04 10.84 -18.82
N GLU A 136 10.87 11.84 -18.54
CA GLU A 136 11.94 12.38 -19.36
C GLU A 136 13.02 11.33 -19.60
N ASN A 137 13.54 10.66 -18.57
CA ASN A 137 14.52 9.58 -18.70
C ASN A 137 13.97 8.40 -19.51
N ASN A 138 12.71 8.01 -19.28
CA ASN A 138 12.06 6.98 -20.10
C ASN A 138 11.83 7.46 -21.56
N ARG A 139 11.62 8.75 -21.81
CA ARG A 139 11.56 9.33 -23.17
C ARG A 139 12.94 9.38 -23.83
N CYS A 140 13.97 9.75 -23.09
CA CYS A 140 15.35 9.82 -23.56
C CYS A 140 15.90 8.42 -23.87
N ALA A 141 15.67 7.43 -23.00
CA ALA A 141 16.00 6.04 -23.26
C ALA A 141 15.30 5.50 -24.53
N ARG A 142 14.01 5.85 -24.73
CA ARG A 142 13.26 5.53 -25.97
C ARG A 142 13.86 6.15 -27.23
N ARG A 143 14.38 7.38 -27.15
CA ARG A 143 15.03 8.07 -28.29
C ARG A 143 16.43 7.54 -28.57
N ALA A 144 17.17 7.11 -27.54
CA ALA A 144 18.51 6.57 -27.67
C ALA A 144 18.52 5.13 -28.23
N LEU A 145 17.52 4.32 -27.87
CA LEU A 145 17.39 2.92 -28.28
C LEU A 145 16.39 2.80 -29.44
N ASN A 146 16.78 3.27 -30.64
CA ASN A 146 15.92 3.35 -31.83
C ASN A 146 15.27 2.03 -32.33
N GLN A 147 15.37 0.89 -31.61
CA GLN A 147 14.70 -0.37 -31.99
C GLN A 147 14.27 -1.30 -30.83
N VAL A 148 14.42 -0.92 -29.55
CA VAL A 148 13.94 -1.79 -28.45
C VAL A 148 12.56 -1.31 -28.02
N LYS A 149 11.53 -2.16 -28.14
CA LYS A 149 10.20 -1.92 -27.56
C LYS A 149 10.34 -1.77 -26.03
N VAL A 150 10.54 -0.55 -25.55
CA VAL A 150 10.47 -0.25 -24.12
C VAL A 150 9.01 -0.39 -23.70
N LYS A 151 8.73 -1.29 -22.74
CA LYS A 151 7.39 -1.46 -22.17
C LYS A 151 6.97 -0.11 -21.58
N MET A 152 5.85 0.44 -22.05
CA MET A 152 5.28 1.66 -21.46
C MET A 152 4.82 1.35 -20.04
N CYS A 153 4.95 2.32 -19.12
CA CYS A 153 4.39 2.15 -17.78
C CYS A 153 2.86 2.07 -17.82
N ILE A 154 2.25 1.46 -16.80
CA ILE A 154 0.80 1.26 -16.72
C ILE A 154 0.09 2.61 -16.79
N ALA A 155 0.56 3.63 -16.07
CA ALA A 155 0.01 4.99 -16.12
C ALA A 155 -0.06 5.55 -17.55
N SER A 156 0.97 5.33 -18.36
CA SER A 156 0.97 5.75 -19.77
C SER A 156 0.02 4.91 -20.62
N ILE A 157 -0.07 3.59 -20.36
CA ILE A 157 -0.96 2.68 -21.10
C ILE A 157 -2.43 3.05 -20.86
N ILE A 158 -2.80 3.38 -19.62
CA ILE A 158 -4.16 3.73 -19.22
C ILE A 158 -4.44 5.24 -19.30
N ASN A 159 -3.50 6.04 -19.81
CA ASN A 159 -3.57 7.51 -19.88
C ASN A 159 -3.88 8.19 -18.52
N MET A 160 -3.38 7.63 -17.43
CA MET A 160 -3.49 8.22 -16.09
C MET A 160 -2.62 9.48 -16.02
N ARG A 161 -3.26 10.65 -16.07
CA ARG A 161 -2.59 11.96 -15.91
C ARG A 161 -2.69 12.52 -14.49
N LYS A 162 -3.64 12.00 -13.71
CA LYS A 162 -3.86 12.32 -12.30
C LYS A 162 -4.16 11.03 -11.57
N VAL A 163 -3.70 10.93 -10.33
CA VAL A 163 -4.05 9.85 -9.42
C VAL A 163 -5.56 9.87 -9.17
N THR A 164 -6.22 8.72 -9.21
CA THR A 164 -7.66 8.57 -8.96
C THR A 164 -7.91 7.89 -7.62
N PRO A 165 -9.07 8.13 -6.96
CA PRO A 165 -9.45 7.41 -5.74
C PRO A 165 -9.37 5.89 -5.90
N CYS A 166 -9.88 5.33 -7.01
CA CYS A 166 -9.77 3.89 -7.29
C CYS A 166 -8.33 3.39 -7.36
N SER A 167 -7.40 4.18 -7.91
CA SER A 167 -5.99 3.80 -7.98
C SER A 167 -5.31 3.81 -6.61
N ILE A 168 -5.71 4.74 -5.73
CA ILE A 168 -5.25 4.80 -4.34
C ILE A 168 -5.79 3.60 -3.56
N ALA A 169 -7.11 3.36 -3.63
CA ALA A 169 -7.76 2.23 -2.97
C ALA A 169 -7.14 0.89 -3.39
N TYR A 170 -6.89 0.71 -4.69
CA TYR A 170 -6.22 -0.49 -5.20
C TYR A 170 -4.84 -0.70 -4.54
N VAL A 171 -4.00 0.34 -4.51
CA VAL A 171 -2.64 0.26 -3.94
C VAL A 171 -2.68 0.01 -2.43
N ILE A 172 -3.60 0.67 -1.70
CA ILE A 172 -3.77 0.44 -0.26
C ILE A 172 -4.14 -1.02 0.01
N CYS A 173 -5.11 -1.59 -0.72
CA CYS A 173 -5.51 -2.99 -0.54
C CYS A 173 -4.36 -3.95 -0.90
N GLN A 174 -3.56 -3.64 -1.93
CA GLN A 174 -2.37 -4.43 -2.28
C GLN A 174 -1.30 -4.40 -1.17
N VAL A 175 -1.02 -3.23 -0.59
CA VAL A 175 -0.05 -3.10 0.53
C VAL A 175 -0.57 -3.81 1.78
N CYS A 176 -1.86 -3.65 2.11
CA CYS A 176 -2.51 -4.36 3.21
C CYS A 176 -2.34 -5.88 3.04
N PHE A 177 -2.68 -6.39 1.85
CA PHE A 177 -2.50 -7.81 1.53
C PHE A 177 -1.03 -8.24 1.62
N ALA A 178 -0.08 -7.43 1.14
CA ALA A 178 1.35 -7.73 1.20
C ALA A 178 1.86 -7.85 2.64
N LEU A 179 1.41 -6.98 3.55
CA LEU A 179 1.75 -6.99 4.97
C LEU A 179 1.03 -8.10 5.75
N SER A 180 -0.15 -8.52 5.30
CA SER A 180 -0.95 -9.56 5.97
C SER A 180 -0.30 -10.94 5.94
N SER A 181 -0.77 -11.84 6.81
CA SER A 181 -0.41 -13.27 6.79
C SER A 181 -1.21 -14.11 5.78
N VAL A 182 -2.10 -13.49 5.01
CA VAL A 182 -2.96 -14.20 4.04
C VAL A 182 -2.13 -14.63 2.83
N SER A 183 -2.29 -15.90 2.43
CA SER A 183 -1.54 -16.50 1.32
C SER A 183 -2.18 -16.26 -0.06
N SER A 184 -3.49 -16.03 -0.10
CA SER A 184 -4.26 -15.81 -1.32
C SER A 184 -5.33 -14.74 -1.13
N TRP A 185 -5.55 -13.90 -2.14
CA TRP A 185 -6.57 -12.87 -2.08
C TRP A 185 -7.96 -13.44 -1.79
N CYS A 186 -8.68 -12.85 -0.83
CA CYS A 186 -10.06 -13.16 -0.49
C CYS A 186 -10.81 -11.85 -0.20
N THR A 187 -12.14 -11.86 -0.35
CA THR A 187 -12.96 -10.67 -0.02
C THR A 187 -12.97 -10.43 1.49
N VAL A 188 -13.08 -11.50 2.28
CA VAL A 188 -13.13 -11.44 3.75
C VAL A 188 -11.95 -12.22 4.32
N ASP A 189 -11.17 -11.58 5.19
CA ASP A 189 -10.07 -12.15 5.97
C ASP A 189 -10.39 -12.04 7.47
N GLY A 190 -10.98 -13.10 8.03
CA GLY A 190 -11.48 -13.06 9.41
C GLY A 190 -12.61 -12.04 9.53
N ASP A 191 -12.37 -10.98 10.30
CA ASP A 191 -13.32 -9.89 10.52
C ASP A 191 -13.10 -8.70 9.57
N PHE A 192 -12.09 -8.78 8.70
CA PHE A 192 -11.73 -7.70 7.78
C PHE A 192 -12.29 -7.95 6.38
N ASP A 193 -13.13 -7.05 5.88
CA ASP A 193 -13.69 -7.11 4.53
C ASP A 193 -12.96 -6.12 3.59
N TYR A 194 -12.24 -6.64 2.60
CA TYR A 194 -11.50 -5.86 1.61
C TYR A 194 -12.39 -5.07 0.65
N GLU A 195 -13.60 -5.55 0.35
CA GLU A 195 -14.55 -4.83 -0.51
C GLU A 195 -15.11 -3.62 0.23
N ALA A 196 -15.55 -3.81 1.48
CA ALA A 196 -16.00 -2.72 2.34
C ALA A 196 -14.86 -1.73 2.64
N PHE A 197 -13.64 -2.21 2.91
CA PHE A 197 -12.47 -1.35 3.09
C PHE A 197 -12.18 -0.50 1.83
N CYS A 198 -12.28 -1.10 0.65
CA CYS A 198 -12.11 -0.38 -0.62
C CYS A 198 -13.17 0.71 -0.79
N ASN A 199 -14.44 0.41 -0.46
CA ASN A 199 -15.53 1.37 -0.53
C ASN A 199 -15.31 2.53 0.46
N ASN A 200 -14.92 2.24 1.71
CA ASN A 200 -14.60 3.26 2.70
C ASN A 200 -13.53 4.26 2.21
N ILE A 201 -12.52 3.77 1.48
CA ILE A 201 -11.49 4.64 0.87
C ILE A 201 -12.10 5.51 -0.24
N LEU A 202 -12.96 4.95 -1.09
CA LEU A 202 -13.61 5.69 -2.17
C LEU A 202 -14.53 6.78 -1.60
N ASP A 203 -15.37 6.41 -0.63
CA ASP A 203 -16.29 7.31 0.07
C ASP A 203 -15.54 8.48 0.71
N PHE A 204 -14.38 8.23 1.35
CA PHE A 204 -13.52 9.29 1.89
C PHE A 204 -13.13 10.35 0.84
N PHE A 205 -12.86 9.95 -0.40
CA PHE A 205 -12.51 10.89 -1.48
C PHE A 205 -13.73 11.55 -2.14
N GLU A 206 -14.91 10.94 -2.04
CA GLU A 206 -16.17 11.45 -2.61
C GLU A 206 -16.89 12.43 -1.66
N ASP A 207 -16.75 12.23 -0.35
CA ASP A 207 -17.39 13.05 0.70
C ASP A 207 -16.70 14.40 0.94
N VAL A 208 -15.59 14.71 0.25
CA VAL A 208 -14.96 16.04 0.32
C VAL A 208 -15.91 17.05 -0.32
N PRO A 209 -16.53 17.99 0.45
CA PRO A 209 -17.35 19.03 -0.14
C PRO A 209 -16.47 19.82 -1.10
N GLY A 210 -16.89 19.91 -2.37
CA GLY A 210 -16.21 20.75 -3.34
C GLY A 210 -15.98 22.16 -2.78
N PRO A 211 -14.94 22.88 -3.24
CA PRO A 211 -14.61 24.19 -2.69
C PRO A 211 -15.85 25.06 -2.69
N VAL A 212 -16.19 25.61 -1.51
CA VAL A 212 -17.23 26.62 -1.37
C VAL A 212 -16.75 27.82 -2.20
N VAL A 213 -17.38 28.01 -3.36
CA VAL A 213 -17.10 29.11 -4.30
C VAL A 213 -17.49 30.44 -3.68
#